data_AF-A0A1M3NLK1-F1
#
_entry.id   AF-A0A1M3NLK1-F1
#
_cell.length_a   1.000
_cell.length_b   1.000
_cell.length_c   1.000
_cell.angle_alpha   90.00
_cell.angle_beta   90.00
_cell.angle_gamma   90.00
#
_symmetry.space_group_name_H-M   'P 1'
#
loop_
_entity.id
_entity.type
_entity.pdbx_description
1 polymer ?
#
loop_
_entity_poly.entity_id
_entity_poly.type
_entity_poly.pdbx_seq_one_letter_code
_entity_poly.pdbx_strand_id
1 'polypeptide(L)'
;MMWIGGAEGTGYRYEVIALVDGYVVQMRDLSTGVVDAAETRLFRTARVAFAHAHAMAAIDRFAATLLDMQDAASERRDAQRSEQTLRALKEQLNDEGSLYAPPPEQTPSSCVYH
;
A
#
# COMPACT_ATOMS: atom_id res chain seq x y z
N MET A 1 5.15 -9.53 -12.28
CA MET A 1 4.83 -8.38 -11.42
C MET A 1 6.09 -7.55 -11.25
N MET A 2 6.02 -6.22 -11.25
CA MET A 2 7.20 -5.33 -11.13
C MET A 2 6.96 -4.29 -10.05
N TRP A 3 7.88 -4.13 -9.10
CA TRP A 3 7.85 -3.01 -8.16
C TRP A 3 8.18 -1.70 -8.89
N ILE A 4 7.31 -0.70 -8.74
CA ILE A 4 7.44 0.59 -9.46
C ILE A 4 7.59 1.79 -8.53
N GLY A 5 7.61 1.57 -7.21
CA GLY A 5 7.78 2.62 -6.19
C GLY A 5 6.88 2.40 -4.98
N GLY A 6 6.78 3.40 -4.12
CA GLY A 6 5.97 3.31 -2.91
C GLY A 6 6.15 4.52 -2.02
N ALA A 7 5.62 4.42 -0.80
CA ALA A 7 5.82 5.39 0.26
C ALA A 7 6.20 4.68 1.56
N GLU A 8 7.07 5.30 2.34
CA GLU A 8 7.55 4.74 3.61
C GLU A 8 6.90 5.49 4.78
N GLY A 9 6.29 4.73 5.67
CA GLY A 9 5.84 5.18 6.98
C GLY A 9 6.95 5.08 8.03
N THR A 10 6.59 4.95 9.30
CA THR A 10 7.55 4.70 10.39
C THR A 10 7.77 3.20 10.61
N GLY A 11 6.71 2.39 10.59
CA GLY A 11 6.76 0.94 10.78
C GLY A 11 6.68 0.15 9.49
N TYR A 12 6.05 0.71 8.46
CA TYR A 12 5.73 -0.01 7.23
C TYR A 12 6.14 0.74 5.97
N ARG A 13 6.44 -0.02 4.91
CA ARG A 13 6.54 0.48 3.54
C ARG A 13 5.34 0.00 2.73
N TYR A 14 4.69 0.94 2.05
CA TYR A 14 3.56 0.67 1.17
C TYR A 14 4.06 0.62 -0.27
N GLU A 15 4.25 -0.58 -0.79
CA GLU A 15 4.84 -0.85 -2.10
C GLU A 15 3.78 -0.90 -3.18
N VAL A 16 4.01 -0.20 -4.30
CA VAL A 16 3.18 -0.25 -5.50
C VAL A 16 3.82 -1.21 -6.51
N ILE A 17 3.07 -2.27 -6.84
CA ILE A 17 3.47 -3.34 -7.76
C ILE A 17 2.60 -3.26 -9.02
N ALA A 18 3.22 -3.08 -10.18
CA ALA A 18 2.55 -3.18 -11.46
C ALA A 18 2.24 -4.64 -11.81
N LEU A 19 0.97 -4.88 -12.12
CA LEU A 19 0.43 -6.11 -12.71
C LEU A 19 0.07 -5.85 -14.18
N VAL A 20 -0.28 -6.92 -14.90
CA VAL A 20 -0.85 -6.78 -16.26
C VAL A 20 -2.18 -6.01 -16.21
N ASP A 21 -2.99 -6.27 -15.18
CA ASP A 21 -4.37 -5.77 -15.10
C ASP A 21 -4.56 -4.62 -14.09
N GLY A 22 -3.48 -4.05 -13.55
CA GLY A 22 -3.58 -2.95 -12.59
C GLY A 22 -2.35 -2.78 -11.70
N TYR A 23 -2.58 -2.20 -10.52
CA TYR A 23 -1.54 -1.79 -9.58
C TYR A 23 -1.92 -2.27 -8.19
N VAL A 24 -1.10 -3.14 -7.62
CA VAL A 24 -1.27 -3.64 -6.25
C VAL A 24 -0.51 -2.74 -5.29
N VAL A 25 -1.14 -2.36 -4.20
CA VAL A 25 -0.49 -1.75 -3.04
C VAL A 25 -0.44 -2.79 -1.93
N GLN A 26 0.76 -3.13 -1.49
CA GLN A 26 1.00 -4.08 -0.41
C GLN A 26 1.78 -3.43 0.73
N MET A 27 1.48 -3.84 1.96
CA MET A 27 2.15 -3.34 3.16
C MET A 27 3.29 -4.28 3.52
N ARG A 28 4.52 -3.76 3.60
CA ARG A 28 5.70 -4.48 4.07
C ARG A 28 6.14 -3.92 5.41
N ASP A 29 6.23 -4.78 6.41
CA ASP A 29 6.83 -4.45 7.70
C ASP A 29 8.33 -4.16 7.51
N LEU A 30 8.79 -3.00 7.96
CA LEU A 30 10.20 -2.58 7.84
C LEU A 30 11.14 -3.36 8.76
N SER A 31 10.63 -3.88 9.87
CA SER A 31 11.41 -4.63 10.86
C SER A 31 11.57 -6.10 10.48
N THR A 32 10.51 -6.73 9.97
CA THR A 32 10.50 -8.16 9.63
C THR A 32 10.65 -8.43 8.14
N GLY A 33 10.38 -7.44 7.29
CA GLY A 33 10.32 -7.59 5.84
C GLY A 33 9.10 -8.35 5.34
N VAL A 34 8.19 -8.78 6.23
CA VAL A 34 6.99 -9.56 5.89
C VAL A 34 5.98 -8.66 5.18
N VAL A 35 5.36 -9.20 4.13
CA VAL A 35 4.26 -8.54 3.42
C VAL A 35 2.94 -9.04 3.99
N ASP A 36 2.06 -8.11 4.35
CA ASP A 36 0.71 -8.43 4.78
C ASP A 36 -0.24 -8.54 3.58
N ALA A 37 -0.58 -9.79 3.23
CA ALA A 37 -1.48 -10.10 2.14
C ALA A 37 -2.94 -9.72 2.44
N ALA A 38 -3.34 -9.62 3.72
CA ALA A 38 -4.73 -9.34 4.09
C ALA A 38 -5.16 -7.90 3.77
N GLU A 39 -4.23 -6.96 3.87
CA GLU A 39 -4.45 -5.54 3.60
C GLU A 39 -4.04 -5.11 2.18
N THR A 40 -3.76 -6.08 1.31
CA THR A 40 -3.33 -5.79 -0.06
C THR A 40 -4.50 -5.31 -0.91
N ARG A 41 -4.30 -4.20 -1.63
CA ARG A 41 -5.33 -3.52 -2.44
C ARG A 41 -4.94 -3.47 -3.90
N LEU A 42 -5.87 -3.80 -4.80
CA LEU A 42 -5.71 -3.66 -6.25
C LEU A 42 -6.41 -2.38 -6.72
N PHE A 43 -5.72 -1.57 -7.51
CA PHE A 43 -6.23 -0.38 -8.17
C PHE A 43 -6.10 -0.51 -9.68
N ARG A 44 -7.02 0.11 -10.42
CA ARG A 44 -6.95 0.15 -11.89
C ARG A 44 -5.99 1.23 -12.38
N THR A 45 -5.76 2.26 -11.56
CA THR A 45 -5.00 3.45 -11.92
C THR A 45 -3.78 3.61 -11.02
N ALA A 46 -2.62 3.85 -11.65
CA ALA A 46 -1.36 4.08 -10.92
C ALA A 46 -1.47 5.27 -9.96
N ARG A 47 -2.13 6.36 -10.39
CA ARG A 47 -2.27 7.58 -9.60
C ARG A 47 -3.01 7.33 -8.28
N VAL A 48 -4.08 6.54 -8.30
CA VAL A 48 -4.79 6.18 -7.07
C VAL A 48 -3.95 5.23 -6.22
N ALA A 49 -3.27 4.25 -6.82
CA ALA A 49 -2.37 3.35 -6.09
C ALA A 49 -1.27 4.10 -5.32
N PHE A 50 -0.58 5.04 -5.98
CA PHE A 50 0.45 5.86 -5.33
C PHE A 50 -0.14 6.81 -4.28
N ALA A 51 -1.30 7.40 -4.52
CA ALA A 51 -1.97 8.23 -3.52
C ALA A 51 -2.40 7.41 -2.30
N HIS A 52 -2.83 6.17 -2.51
CA HIS A 52 -3.18 5.25 -1.43
C HIS A 52 -1.95 4.87 -0.61
N ALA A 53 -0.84 4.49 -1.26
CA ALA A 53 0.42 4.23 -0.58
C ALA A 53 0.89 5.43 0.26
N HIS A 54 0.82 6.65 -0.28
CA HIS A 54 1.17 7.87 0.45
C HIS A 54 0.25 8.14 1.65
N ALA A 55 -1.06 7.94 1.48
CA ALA A 55 -2.01 8.14 2.58
C ALA A 55 -1.76 7.16 3.73
N MET A 56 -1.55 5.88 3.40
CA MET A 56 -1.24 4.87 4.41
C MET A 56 0.10 5.15 5.12
N ALA A 57 1.13 5.57 4.39
CA ALA A 57 2.41 5.98 4.99
C ALA A 57 2.27 7.18 5.93
N ALA A 58 1.47 8.18 5.57
CA ALA A 58 1.23 9.35 6.41
C ALA A 58 0.43 8.98 7.68
N ILE A 59 -0.56 8.10 7.55
CA ILE A 59 -1.33 7.57 8.69
C ILE A 59 -0.42 6.76 9.62
N ASP A 60 0.47 5.92 9.08
CA ASP A 60 1.42 5.14 9.86
C ASP A 60 2.38 6.05 10.66
N ARG A 61 2.94 7.09 10.03
CA ARG A 61 3.75 8.10 10.73
C ARG A 61 2.96 8.77 11.85
N PHE A 62 1.74 9.20 11.57
CA PHE A 62 0.86 9.80 12.57
C PHE A 62 0.58 8.87 13.75
N ALA A 63 0.27 7.60 13.47
CA ALA A 63 0.02 6.59 14.50
C ALA A 63 1.28 6.35 15.35
N ALA A 64 2.46 6.25 14.74
CA ALA A 64 3.72 6.09 15.45
C ALA A 64 4.02 7.29 16.37
N THR A 65 3.86 8.52 15.89
CA THR A 65 4.04 9.73 16.72
C THR A 65 3.08 9.78 17.90
N LEU A 66 1.83 9.33 17.73
CA LEU A 66 0.87 9.22 18.83
C LEU A 66 1.27 8.16 19.86
N LEU A 67 1.79 7.00 19.42
CA LEU A 67 2.27 5.93 20.30
C LEU A 67 3.48 6.38 21.13
N ASP A 68 4.34 7.22 20.55
CA ASP A 68 5.47 7.85 21.24
C ASP A 68 5.05 8.99 22.20
N MET A 69 3.75 9.25 22.34
CA MET A 69 3.17 10.32 23.16
C MET A 69 3.69 11.73 22.81
N GLN A 70 4.07 11.93 21.54
CA GLN A 70 4.59 13.20 21.03
C GLN A 70 3.46 14.08 20.47
N ASP A 71 3.75 15.37 20.27
CA ASP A 71 2.83 16.26 19.56
C ASP A 71 2.78 15.88 18.07
N ALA A 72 1.71 15.19 17.68
CA ALA A 72 1.48 14.69 16.33
C ALA A 72 0.69 15.68 15.43
N ALA A 73 0.65 16.97 15.78
CA ALA A 73 -0.13 17.97 15.04
C ALA A 73 0.32 18.11 13.57
N SER A 74 1.61 17.94 13.28
CA SER A 74 2.14 18.03 11.92
C SER A 74 1.73 16.81 11.08
N GLU A 75 1.98 15.62 11.62
CA GLU A 75 1.69 14.33 11.02
C GLU A 75 0.19 14.16 10.81
N ARG A 76 -0.64 14.64 11.76
CA ARG A 76 -2.09 14.69 11.59
C ARG A 76 -2.51 15.49 10.37
N ARG A 77 -1.93 16.68 10.17
CA ARG A 77 -2.25 17.53 9.01
C ARG A 77 -1.81 16.87 7.70
N ASP A 78 -0.66 16.19 7.71
CA ASP A 78 -0.17 15.44 6.54
C ASP A 78 -1.10 14.27 6.20
N ALA A 79 -1.44 13.44 7.19
CA ALA A 79 -2.39 12.34 7.06
C ALA A 79 -3.74 12.84 6.50
N GLN A 80 -4.32 13.87 7.09
CA GLN A 80 -5.60 14.45 6.60
C GLN A 80 -5.51 14.97 5.17
N ARG A 81 -4.42 15.65 4.81
CA ARG A 81 -4.22 16.15 3.43
C ARG A 81 -4.08 15.00 2.44
N SER A 82 -3.32 13.98 2.79
CA SER A 82 -3.10 12.82 1.93
C SER A 82 -4.39 12.01 1.73
N GLU A 83 -5.21 11.83 2.77
CA GLU A 83 -6.53 11.20 2.68
C GLU A 83 -7.50 11.99 1.80
N GLN A 84 -7.53 13.33 1.93
CA GLN A 84 -8.34 14.19 1.07
C GLN A 84 -7.91 14.08 -0.39
N THR A 85 -6.61 14.05 -0.64
CA THR A 85 -6.05 13.89 -2.00
C THR A 85 -6.43 12.54 -2.58
N LEU A 86 -6.32 11.46 -1.80
CA LEU A 86 -6.73 10.13 -2.20
C LEU A 86 -8.23 10.09 -2.54
N ARG A 87 -9.09 10.63 -1.67
CA ARG A 87 -10.54 10.67 -1.89
C ARG A 87 -10.89 11.38 -3.20
N ALA A 88 -10.32 12.56 -3.42
CA ALA A 88 -10.55 13.33 -4.64
C ALA A 88 -10.11 12.55 -5.90
N LEU A 89 -8.98 11.83 -5.84
CA LEU A 89 -8.52 11.00 -6.96
C LEU A 89 -9.38 9.77 -7.22
N LYS A 90 -9.85 9.11 -6.16
CA LYS A 90 -10.78 7.97 -6.27
C LYS A 90 -12.08 8.38 -6.95
N GLU A 91 -12.64 9.51 -6.53
CA GLU A 91 -13.86 10.09 -7.13
C GLU A 91 -13.61 10.51 -8.59
N GLN A 92 -12.51 11.22 -8.87
CA GLN A 92 -12.19 11.69 -10.21
C GLN A 92 -11.94 10.56 -11.21
N LEU A 93 -11.30 9.48 -10.78
CA LEU A 93 -10.87 8.36 -11.63
C LEU A 93 -11.79 7.14 -11.52
N ASN A 94 -12.81 7.20 -10.68
CA ASN A 94 -13.76 6.11 -10.39
C ASN A 94 -13.06 4.78 -10.07
N ASP A 95 -12.05 4.85 -9.19
CA ASP A 95 -11.19 3.74 -8.82
C ASP A 95 -11.08 3.66 -7.30
N GLU A 96 -12.01 2.95 -6.67
CA GLU A 96 -12.04 2.79 -5.21
C GLU A 96 -10.99 1.82 -4.68
N GLY A 97 -10.39 1.04 -5.57
CA GLY A 97 -9.62 -0.14 -5.24
C GLY A 97 -10.48 -1.28 -4.70
N SER A 98 -9.97 -2.50 -4.82
CA SER A 98 -10.59 -3.70 -4.25
C SER A 98 -9.59 -4.44 -3.38
N LEU A 99 -10.07 -5.27 -2.46
CA LEU A 99 -9.18 -6.24 -1.82
C LEU A 99 -8.58 -7.15 -2.88
N TYR A 100 -7.29 -7.42 -2.74
CA TYR A 100 -6.54 -8.28 -3.64
C TYR A 100 -6.09 -9.52 -2.90
N ALA A 101 -6.71 -10.65 -3.23
CA ALA A 101 -6.15 -11.94 -2.90
C ALA A 101 -5.25 -12.36 -4.09
N PRO A 102 -3.93 -12.53 -3.89
CA PRO A 102 -3.11 -13.11 -4.94
C PRO A 102 -3.66 -14.50 -5.30
N PRO A 103 -3.64 -14.89 -6.58
CA PRO A 103 -3.97 -16.26 -6.95
C PRO A 103 -3.05 -17.22 -6.17
N PRO A 104 -3.54 -18.40 -5.74
CA PRO A 104 -2.70 -19.37 -5.05
C PRO A 104 -1.47 -19.63 -5.92
N GLU A 105 -0.28 -19.53 -5.31
CA GLU A 105 0.97 -19.83 -6.00
C GLU A 105 0.82 -21.21 -6.66
N GLN A 106 0.99 -21.26 -7.99
CA GLN A 106 1.27 -22.53 -8.63
C GLN A 106 2.63 -22.95 -8.10
N THR A 107 2.65 -23.80 -7.07
CA THR A 107 3.85 -24.55 -6.68
C THR A 107 4.50 -25.03 -7.97
N PRO A 108 5.78 -24.71 -8.24
CA PRO A 108 6.44 -25.25 -9.41
C PRO A 108 6.30 -26.76 -9.31
N SER A 109 5.51 -27.33 -10.22
CA SER A 109 5.36 -28.77 -10.35
C SER A 109 6.78 -29.29 -10.47
N SER A 110 7.28 -29.94 -9.43
CA SER A 110 8.58 -30.56 -9.46
C SER A 110 8.51 -31.57 -10.59
N CYS A 111 9.03 -31.22 -11.76
CA CYS A 111 9.26 -32.17 -12.83
C CYS A 111 10.26 -33.18 -12.28
N VAL A 112 9.74 -34.24 -11.66
CA VAL A 112 10.49 -35.45 -11.38
C VAL A 112 10.73 -36.07 -12.75
N TYR A 113 11.93 -35.86 -13.29
CA TYR A 113 12.42 -36.67 -14.39
C TYR A 113 12.64 -38.09 -13.83
N HIS A 114 11.79 -39.03 -14.23
CA HIS A 114 12.02 -40.46 -14.13
C HIS A 114 12.51 -40.99 -15.48
#